data_AF-A0A3Q0NH59-F1
#
_entry.id   AF-A0A3Q0NH59-F1
#
_cell.length_a   1.000
_cell.length_b   1.000
_cell.length_c   1.000
_cell.angle_alpha   90.00
_cell.angle_beta   90.00
_cell.angle_gamma   90.00
#
_symmetry.space_group_name_H-M   'P 1'
#
loop_
_entity.id
_entity.type
_entity.pdbx_description
1 polymer ?
#
loop_
_entity_poly.entity_id
_entity_poly.type
_entity_poly.pdbx_seq_one_letter_code
_entity_poly.pdbx_strand_id
1 'polypeptide(L)'
;MRKVLMFLSTALLLAILSLCFTGLDLKAKAASDLYPLPAPIIDVFPDDGLAKDMAKNLNKDSVNDVIDQDDLDALTGLGFETSTITNDSMQLLERAMFNNVTDVSIMEFGAKLTEFPDITTIPHLKTLFFADPPGRLTRNLSLPNYQNYPEMDTITMSGNNLIGSIPDFTGMPALKQLYMSEMLITSDELPNFNNIPLLITLDLSSNQLTTIPDFQNIPNLTFLDLNANLLTNTPDFQNLPKLTDLNLRHNNLTGTMVNYTNLPSLESLNLDYNFLTELPSNVLDTIYVQSQNGELPDQTINQGDTCTIDLPIYFQMEETNMLVSPEVTGEYIGISVIQLPTTVNEEGNTITVDTSALSPGEYKLDVSYNHNYATGGVCSYDWNVTIN
;
A
#
# COMPACT_ATOMS: atom_id res chain seq x y z
N MET A 1 -0.10 32.85 -38.89
CA MET A 1 0.52 31.52 -38.64
C MET A 1 2.06 31.49 -38.75
N ARG A 2 2.80 32.62 -38.70
CA ARG A 2 4.27 32.62 -38.85
C ARG A 2 5.07 33.33 -37.76
N LYS A 3 4.48 33.58 -36.58
CA LYS A 3 5.16 34.29 -35.47
C LYS A 3 4.96 33.72 -34.05
N VAL A 4 4.40 32.52 -33.91
CA VAL A 4 4.24 31.87 -32.58
C VAL A 4 5.13 30.63 -32.43
N LEU A 5 5.89 30.23 -33.46
CA LEU A 5 6.63 28.96 -33.47
C LEU A 5 8.13 29.09 -33.14
N MET A 6 8.52 30.10 -32.36
CA MET A 6 9.94 30.45 -32.19
C MET A 6 10.40 30.42 -30.73
N PHE A 7 9.88 29.50 -29.91
CA PHE A 7 10.42 29.23 -28.55
C PHE A 7 10.20 27.78 -28.08
N LEU A 8 10.01 26.81 -28.98
CA LEU A 8 10.09 25.39 -28.61
C LEU A 8 11.52 24.90 -28.85
N SER A 9 12.14 24.32 -27.81
CA SER A 9 13.42 23.64 -27.95
C SER A 9 13.30 22.51 -28.98
N THR A 10 14.38 22.21 -29.69
CA THR A 10 14.43 21.11 -30.66
C THR A 10 14.00 19.77 -30.06
N ALA A 11 14.22 19.56 -28.76
CA ALA A 11 13.73 18.40 -28.01
C ALA A 11 12.20 18.36 -27.88
N LEU A 12 11.55 19.50 -27.62
CA LEU A 12 10.09 19.58 -27.51
C LEU A 12 9.41 19.42 -28.87
N LEU A 13 10.04 19.90 -29.95
CA LEU A 13 9.55 19.69 -31.32
C LEU A 13 9.69 18.22 -31.77
N LEU A 14 10.78 17.54 -31.39
CA LEU A 14 10.93 16.10 -31.62
C LEU A 14 9.97 15.27 -30.76
N ALA A 15 9.69 15.65 -29.52
CA ALA A 15 8.71 14.98 -28.67
C ALA A 15 7.29 15.12 -29.24
N ILE A 16 6.88 16.33 -29.68
CA ILE A 16 5.58 16.56 -30.31
C ILE A 16 5.46 15.82 -31.65
N LEU A 17 6.52 15.80 -32.48
CA LEU A 17 6.51 14.99 -33.71
C LEU A 17 6.44 13.49 -33.40
N SER A 18 7.17 12.99 -32.39
CA SER A 18 7.15 11.59 -32.00
C SER A 18 5.77 11.17 -31.49
N LEU A 19 5.12 12.00 -30.66
CA LEU A 19 3.76 11.80 -30.17
C LEU A 19 2.71 11.84 -31.30
N CYS A 20 2.90 12.72 -32.29
CA CYS A 20 2.02 12.76 -33.47
C CYS A 20 2.21 11.56 -34.40
N PHE A 21 3.44 11.05 -34.56
CA PHE A 21 3.70 9.88 -35.39
C PHE A 21 3.25 8.58 -34.71
N THR A 22 3.51 8.39 -33.40
CA THR A 22 2.99 7.23 -32.66
C THR A 22 1.46 7.22 -32.61
N GLY A 23 0.82 8.38 -32.42
CA GLY A 23 -0.64 8.50 -32.43
C GLY A 23 -1.30 8.25 -33.79
N LEU A 24 -0.61 8.52 -34.91
CA LEU A 24 -1.08 8.17 -36.26
C LEU A 24 -0.88 6.68 -36.58
N ASP A 25 0.25 6.09 -36.15
CA ASP A 25 0.55 4.67 -36.36
C ASP A 25 -0.36 3.76 -35.51
N LEU A 26 -0.66 4.17 -34.26
CA LEU A 26 -1.60 3.46 -33.38
C LEU A 26 -3.04 3.49 -33.90
N LYS A 27 -3.52 4.61 -34.43
CA LYS A 27 -4.84 4.68 -35.07
C LYS A 27 -4.93 3.87 -36.35
N ALA A 28 -3.83 3.78 -37.12
CA ALA A 28 -3.77 2.97 -38.33
C ALA A 28 -3.70 1.46 -38.02
N LYS A 29 -3.02 1.07 -36.94
CA LYS A 29 -2.95 -0.32 -36.45
C LYS A 29 -4.23 -0.78 -35.75
N ALA A 30 -4.84 0.07 -34.92
CA ALA A 30 -6.14 -0.23 -34.30
C ALA A 30 -7.24 -0.49 -35.35
N ALA A 31 -7.21 0.21 -36.48
CA ALA A 31 -8.18 -0.01 -37.56
C ALA A 31 -7.94 -1.32 -38.36
N SER A 32 -6.77 -1.96 -38.26
CA SER A 32 -6.47 -3.20 -38.99
C SER A 32 -6.88 -4.48 -38.26
N ASP A 33 -7.02 -4.44 -36.94
CA ASP A 33 -7.29 -5.63 -36.12
C ASP A 33 -8.77 -5.80 -35.73
N LEU A 34 -9.60 -4.78 -35.96
CA LEU A 34 -11.06 -4.86 -35.73
C LEU A 34 -11.71 -5.92 -36.62
N TYR A 35 -12.49 -6.80 -36.01
CA TYR A 35 -13.26 -7.81 -36.72
C TYR A 35 -14.51 -7.18 -37.36
N PRO A 36 -14.87 -7.54 -38.61
CA PRO A 36 -16.04 -6.98 -39.27
C PRO A 36 -17.34 -7.42 -38.56
N LEU A 37 -18.23 -6.44 -38.31
CA LEU A 37 -19.55 -6.65 -37.71
C LEU A 37 -20.67 -6.37 -38.74
N PRO A 38 -21.86 -6.98 -38.59
CA PRO A 38 -22.27 -7.90 -37.52
C PRO A 38 -21.64 -9.29 -37.66
N ALA A 39 -21.30 -9.92 -36.53
CA ALA A 39 -20.72 -11.27 -36.51
C ALA A 39 -21.06 -12.02 -35.21
N PRO A 40 -21.02 -13.36 -35.19
CA PRO A 40 -21.11 -14.15 -33.97
C PRO A 40 -20.03 -13.78 -32.96
N ILE A 41 -20.36 -13.78 -31.66
CA ILE A 41 -19.42 -13.46 -30.58
C ILE A 41 -18.13 -14.31 -30.65
N ILE A 42 -18.26 -15.62 -30.89
CA ILE A 42 -17.12 -16.55 -30.98
C ILE A 42 -16.19 -16.26 -32.17
N ASP A 43 -16.70 -15.66 -33.24
CA ASP A 43 -15.88 -15.26 -34.40
C ASP A 43 -15.12 -13.96 -34.13
N VAL A 44 -15.76 -13.03 -33.39
CA VAL A 44 -15.13 -11.80 -32.90
C VAL A 44 -14.07 -12.11 -31.85
N PHE A 45 -14.36 -13.01 -30.91
CA PHE A 45 -13.48 -13.42 -29.80
C PHE A 45 -13.18 -14.93 -29.86
N PRO A 46 -12.17 -15.37 -30.64
CA PRO A 46 -11.92 -16.78 -30.92
C PRO A 46 -11.21 -17.54 -29.77
N ASP A 47 -11.79 -17.51 -28.57
CA ASP A 47 -11.40 -18.30 -27.39
C ASP A 47 -12.67 -18.66 -26.59
N ASP A 48 -12.83 -19.93 -26.20
CA ASP A 48 -14.06 -20.41 -25.55
C ASP A 48 -14.37 -19.68 -24.24
N GLY A 49 -13.33 -19.38 -23.44
CA GLY A 49 -13.49 -18.71 -22.15
C GLY A 49 -13.81 -17.23 -22.32
N LEU A 50 -13.07 -16.55 -23.19
CA LEU A 50 -13.29 -15.14 -23.50
C LEU A 50 -14.66 -14.93 -24.14
N ALA A 51 -15.03 -15.72 -25.15
CA ALA A 51 -16.32 -15.60 -25.83
C ALA A 51 -17.49 -15.82 -24.86
N LYS A 52 -17.37 -16.77 -23.93
CA LYS A 52 -18.37 -17.02 -22.89
C LYS A 52 -18.53 -15.80 -21.98
N ASP A 53 -17.44 -15.22 -21.50
CA ASP A 53 -17.48 -14.03 -20.65
C ASP A 53 -18.02 -12.81 -21.43
N MET A 54 -17.65 -12.67 -22.71
CA MET A 54 -18.20 -11.62 -23.59
C MET A 54 -19.70 -11.78 -23.85
N ALA A 55 -20.20 -13.01 -24.06
CA ALA A 55 -21.63 -13.27 -24.18
C ALA A 55 -22.38 -12.86 -22.90
N LYS A 56 -21.81 -13.14 -21.72
CA LYS A 56 -22.34 -12.68 -20.44
C LYS A 56 -22.37 -11.15 -20.34
N ASN A 57 -21.27 -10.47 -20.68
CA ASN A 57 -21.20 -9.00 -20.67
C ASN A 57 -22.25 -8.36 -21.60
N LEU A 58 -22.46 -8.96 -22.78
CA LEU A 58 -23.42 -8.50 -23.79
C LEU A 58 -24.86 -8.96 -23.53
N ASN A 59 -25.10 -9.68 -22.44
CA ASN A 59 -26.40 -10.26 -22.08
C ASN A 59 -27.00 -11.10 -23.24
N LYS A 60 -26.18 -11.98 -23.82
CA LYS A 60 -26.56 -12.95 -24.85
C LYS A 60 -26.50 -14.37 -24.29
N ASP A 61 -27.38 -15.24 -24.77
CA ASP A 61 -27.50 -16.62 -24.26
C ASP A 61 -26.44 -17.56 -24.85
N SER A 62 -25.90 -17.23 -26.02
CA SER A 62 -24.95 -18.07 -26.76
C SER A 62 -23.77 -17.29 -27.30
N VAL A 63 -22.59 -17.92 -27.31
CA VAL A 63 -21.41 -17.41 -28.02
C VAL A 63 -21.61 -17.38 -29.55
N ASN A 64 -22.65 -18.03 -30.08
CA ASN A 64 -23.01 -17.96 -31.49
C ASN A 64 -24.00 -16.83 -31.81
N ASP A 65 -24.49 -16.10 -30.79
CA ASP A 65 -25.37 -14.96 -31.02
C ASP A 65 -24.60 -13.87 -31.76
N VAL A 66 -25.26 -13.28 -32.76
CA VAL A 66 -24.68 -12.21 -33.59
C VAL A 66 -24.75 -10.90 -32.84
N ILE A 67 -23.64 -10.17 -32.85
CA ILE A 67 -23.50 -8.83 -32.28
C ILE A 67 -23.14 -7.84 -33.36
N ASP A 68 -23.50 -6.58 -33.13
CA ASP A 68 -23.07 -5.44 -33.94
C ASP A 68 -22.36 -4.39 -33.06
N GLN A 69 -22.05 -3.22 -33.64
CA GLN A 69 -21.36 -2.16 -32.91
C GLN A 69 -22.27 -1.50 -31.87
N ASP A 70 -23.60 -1.48 -32.07
CA ASP A 70 -24.53 -0.90 -31.10
C ASP A 70 -24.59 -1.76 -29.82
N ASP A 71 -24.54 -3.09 -29.97
CA ASP A 71 -24.41 -4.03 -28.86
C ASP A 71 -23.14 -3.76 -28.03
N LEU A 72 -21.98 -3.50 -28.69
CA LEU A 72 -20.71 -3.17 -28.02
C LEU A 72 -20.73 -1.77 -27.39
N ASP A 73 -21.32 -0.79 -28.07
CA ASP A 73 -21.43 0.59 -27.60
C ASP A 73 -22.36 0.71 -26.38
N ALA A 74 -23.27 -0.25 -26.17
CA ALA A 74 -24.08 -0.31 -24.96
C ALA A 74 -23.29 -0.71 -23.70
N LEU A 75 -22.09 -1.28 -23.84
CA LEU A 75 -21.26 -1.71 -22.72
C LEU A 75 -20.58 -0.52 -22.04
N THR A 76 -20.67 -0.46 -20.71
CA THR A 76 -19.93 0.49 -19.87
C THR A 76 -18.87 -0.18 -19.00
N GLY A 77 -18.86 -1.51 -18.94
CA GLY A 77 -17.91 -2.31 -18.16
C GLY A 77 -17.75 -3.70 -18.75
N LEU A 78 -16.62 -4.35 -18.43
CA LEU A 78 -16.30 -5.72 -18.82
C LEU A 78 -15.92 -6.54 -17.59
N GLY A 79 -16.68 -7.61 -17.33
CA GLY A 79 -16.39 -8.59 -16.28
C GLY A 79 -15.79 -9.87 -16.85
N PHE A 80 -14.76 -10.41 -16.20
CA PHE A 80 -14.15 -11.70 -16.55
C PHE A 80 -14.08 -12.63 -15.33
N GLU A 81 -14.47 -13.88 -15.51
CA GLU A 81 -14.51 -14.91 -14.46
C GLU A 81 -14.09 -16.30 -14.95
N THR A 82 -13.93 -16.50 -16.25
CA THR A 82 -13.52 -17.80 -16.78
C THR A 82 -12.00 -17.99 -16.67
N SER A 83 -11.58 -18.80 -15.69
CA SER A 83 -10.17 -19.04 -15.35
C SER A 83 -9.29 -19.68 -16.44
N THR A 84 -9.85 -20.10 -17.58
CA THR A 84 -9.06 -20.61 -18.71
C THR A 84 -8.49 -19.51 -19.60
N ILE A 85 -8.96 -18.27 -19.46
CA ILE A 85 -8.43 -17.10 -20.17
C ILE A 85 -6.95 -16.93 -19.82
N THR A 86 -6.14 -16.56 -20.82
CA THR A 86 -4.70 -16.34 -20.74
C THR A 86 -4.36 -14.93 -21.21
N ASN A 87 -3.11 -14.49 -21.09
CA ASN A 87 -2.68 -13.20 -21.68
C ASN A 87 -2.98 -13.16 -23.19
N ASP A 88 -2.66 -14.24 -23.92
CA ASP A 88 -2.87 -14.32 -25.37
C ASP A 88 -4.35 -14.24 -25.75
N SER A 89 -5.24 -14.92 -25.01
CA SER A 89 -6.66 -14.82 -25.31
C SER A 89 -7.24 -13.47 -24.89
N MET A 90 -6.82 -12.89 -23.75
CA MET A 90 -7.25 -11.55 -23.34
C MET A 90 -6.87 -10.47 -24.37
N GLN A 91 -5.74 -10.62 -25.08
CA GLN A 91 -5.33 -9.72 -26.17
C GLN A 91 -6.40 -9.62 -27.28
N LEU A 92 -7.20 -10.67 -27.50
CA LEU A 92 -8.24 -10.70 -28.54
C LEU A 92 -9.34 -9.64 -28.35
N LEU A 93 -9.41 -8.99 -27.18
CA LEU A 93 -10.25 -7.81 -26.97
C LEU A 93 -9.91 -6.66 -27.93
N GLU A 94 -8.70 -6.60 -28.51
CA GLU A 94 -8.34 -5.60 -29.52
C GLU A 94 -9.13 -5.74 -30.84
N ARG A 95 -9.89 -6.83 -31.01
CA ARG A 95 -10.69 -7.13 -32.21
C ARG A 95 -12.06 -6.45 -32.19
N ALA A 96 -12.45 -5.81 -31.09
CA ALA A 96 -13.73 -5.11 -30.95
C ALA A 96 -13.51 -3.72 -30.33
N MET A 97 -14.21 -2.70 -30.81
CA MET A 97 -14.11 -1.34 -30.26
C MET A 97 -15.10 -1.16 -29.11
N PHE A 98 -14.61 -0.81 -27.92
CA PHE A 98 -15.40 -0.58 -26.72
C PHE A 98 -15.49 0.92 -26.42
N ASN A 99 -16.35 1.63 -27.15
CA ASN A 99 -16.41 3.09 -27.11
C ASN A 99 -16.82 3.68 -25.75
N ASN A 100 -17.57 2.95 -24.93
CA ASN A 100 -18.15 3.47 -23.68
C ASN A 100 -17.69 2.71 -22.43
N VAL A 101 -16.81 1.71 -22.57
CA VAL A 101 -16.31 0.94 -21.44
C VAL A 101 -15.34 1.77 -20.61
N THR A 102 -15.65 1.90 -19.32
CA THR A 102 -14.84 2.62 -18.34
C THR A 102 -14.31 1.74 -17.21
N ASP A 103 -14.78 0.49 -17.13
CA ASP A 103 -14.44 -0.46 -16.06
C ASP A 103 -14.06 -1.82 -16.63
N VAL A 104 -12.97 -2.40 -16.13
CA VAL A 104 -12.59 -3.79 -16.37
C VAL A 104 -12.38 -4.46 -15.02
N SER A 105 -13.14 -5.52 -14.77
CA SER A 105 -13.15 -6.26 -13.50
C SER A 105 -12.89 -7.74 -13.75
N ILE A 106 -11.75 -8.24 -13.27
CA ILE A 106 -11.33 -9.65 -13.39
C ILE A 106 -11.55 -10.32 -12.04
N MET A 107 -12.70 -10.98 -11.92
CA MET A 107 -13.23 -11.53 -10.66
C MET A 107 -12.66 -12.91 -10.33
N GLU A 108 -12.39 -13.71 -11.36
CA GLU A 108 -11.73 -15.00 -11.25
C GLU A 108 -10.80 -15.20 -12.44
N PHE A 109 -9.59 -15.70 -12.20
CA PHE A 109 -8.61 -15.94 -13.25
C PHE A 109 -7.66 -17.09 -12.91
N GLY A 110 -7.14 -17.73 -13.96
CA GLY A 110 -6.18 -18.82 -13.83
C GLY A 110 -4.73 -18.34 -13.84
N ALA A 111 -3.79 -19.24 -13.54
CA ALA A 111 -2.37 -18.93 -13.47
C ALA A 111 -1.71 -18.50 -14.80
N LYS A 112 -2.45 -18.58 -15.92
CA LYS A 112 -1.97 -18.18 -17.26
C LYS A 112 -2.38 -16.76 -17.66
N LEU A 113 -3.27 -16.13 -16.89
CA LEU A 113 -3.55 -14.71 -17.01
C LEU A 113 -2.73 -14.01 -15.93
N THR A 114 -1.64 -13.39 -16.33
CA THR A 114 -0.70 -12.69 -15.45
C THR A 114 -0.67 -11.19 -15.73
N GLU A 115 -1.43 -10.69 -16.70
CA GLU A 115 -1.44 -9.29 -17.10
C GLU A 115 -2.74 -8.97 -17.84
N PHE A 116 -3.30 -7.78 -17.62
CA PHE A 116 -4.28 -7.22 -18.53
C PHE A 116 -3.53 -6.46 -19.65
N PRO A 117 -3.77 -6.75 -20.93
CA PRO A 117 -2.95 -6.21 -22.01
C PRO A 117 -3.14 -4.70 -22.18
N ASP A 118 -2.15 -4.02 -22.76
CA ASP A 118 -2.23 -2.59 -23.14
C ASP A 118 -2.80 -2.45 -24.56
N ILE A 119 -4.13 -2.57 -24.70
CA ILE A 119 -4.85 -2.54 -25.99
C ILE A 119 -5.45 -1.18 -26.30
N THR A 120 -5.66 -0.90 -27.59
CA THR A 120 -6.12 0.41 -28.08
C THR A 120 -7.65 0.58 -28.12
N THR A 121 -8.41 -0.48 -27.85
CA THR A 121 -9.86 -0.52 -28.09
C THR A 121 -10.73 -0.19 -26.87
N ILE A 122 -10.11 0.15 -25.74
CA ILE A 122 -10.81 0.61 -24.52
C ILE A 122 -10.27 2.00 -24.13
N PRO A 123 -10.46 3.02 -24.99
CA PRO A 123 -9.78 4.32 -24.86
C PRO A 123 -10.20 5.12 -23.62
N HIS A 124 -11.36 4.79 -23.04
CA HIS A 124 -11.94 5.49 -21.90
C HIS A 124 -11.89 4.67 -20.60
N LEU A 125 -11.01 3.67 -20.51
CA LEU A 125 -10.82 2.87 -19.31
C LEU A 125 -10.39 3.76 -18.12
N LYS A 126 -11.11 3.64 -17.00
CA LYS A 126 -10.87 4.39 -15.76
C LYS A 126 -10.51 3.50 -14.59
N THR A 127 -11.07 2.29 -14.55
CA THR A 127 -10.86 1.35 -13.46
C THR A 127 -10.39 0.01 -14.00
N LEU A 128 -9.28 -0.49 -13.47
CA LEU A 128 -8.81 -1.85 -13.66
C LEU A 128 -8.75 -2.57 -12.31
N PHE A 129 -9.56 -3.60 -12.17
CA PHE A 129 -9.66 -4.38 -10.94
C PHE A 129 -9.32 -5.85 -11.20
N PHE A 130 -8.38 -6.38 -10.43
CA PHE A 130 -8.16 -7.81 -10.25
C PHE A 130 -8.59 -8.18 -8.83
N ALA A 131 -9.38 -9.25 -8.71
CA ALA A 131 -9.76 -9.79 -7.41
C ALA A 131 -8.57 -10.39 -6.67
N ASP A 132 -8.66 -10.36 -5.33
CA ASP A 132 -7.84 -11.18 -4.44
C ASP A 132 -8.36 -12.64 -4.49
N PRO A 133 -7.59 -13.59 -5.05
CA PRO A 133 -8.02 -14.97 -5.20
C PRO A 133 -8.04 -15.71 -3.86
N PRO A 134 -8.87 -16.77 -3.68
CA PRO A 134 -8.86 -17.55 -2.46
C PRO A 134 -7.48 -18.14 -2.13
N GLY A 135 -7.05 -17.92 -0.89
CA GLY A 135 -5.75 -18.36 -0.39
C GLY A 135 -4.64 -17.35 -0.66
N ARG A 136 -3.61 -17.35 0.18
CA ARG A 136 -2.57 -16.32 0.18
C ARG A 136 -1.67 -16.40 -1.06
N LEU A 137 -1.60 -15.31 -1.84
CA LEU A 137 -0.65 -15.12 -2.93
C LEU A 137 -0.65 -16.26 -3.96
N THR A 138 -1.84 -16.70 -4.39
CA THR A 138 -1.99 -17.86 -5.28
C THR A 138 -1.91 -17.53 -6.77
N ARG A 139 -1.76 -16.24 -7.12
CA ARG A 139 -1.63 -15.74 -8.49
C ARG A 139 -0.50 -14.73 -8.58
N ASN A 140 0.01 -14.59 -9.80
CA ASN A 140 1.08 -13.64 -10.12
C ASN A 140 0.55 -12.65 -11.15
N LEU A 141 0.84 -11.36 -10.98
CA LEU A 141 0.47 -10.32 -11.93
C LEU A 141 1.65 -9.37 -12.21
N SER A 142 1.88 -9.04 -13.48
CA SER A 142 2.71 -7.88 -13.85
C SER A 142 1.83 -6.64 -14.01
N LEU A 143 2.43 -5.47 -13.74
CA LEU A 143 1.79 -4.17 -13.95
C LEU A 143 2.51 -3.41 -15.08
N PRO A 144 1.98 -3.43 -16.31
CA PRO A 144 2.51 -2.65 -17.42
C PRO A 144 2.57 -1.16 -17.14
N ASN A 145 3.52 -0.49 -17.79
CA ASN A 145 3.44 0.96 -17.98
C ASN A 145 2.46 1.26 -19.12
N TYR A 146 1.16 1.15 -18.84
CA TYR A 146 0.08 1.33 -19.81
C TYR A 146 0.17 2.69 -20.53
N GLN A 147 0.01 2.67 -21.86
CA GLN A 147 -0.01 3.88 -22.70
C GLN A 147 -1.39 4.15 -23.31
N ASN A 148 -2.26 3.15 -23.43
CA ASN A 148 -3.55 3.29 -24.11
C ASN A 148 -4.71 3.61 -23.16
N TYR A 149 -4.45 3.76 -21.86
CA TYR A 149 -5.46 4.09 -20.84
C TYR A 149 -5.19 5.46 -20.19
N PRO A 150 -5.21 6.57 -20.96
CA PRO A 150 -4.84 7.89 -20.45
C PRO A 150 -5.85 8.45 -19.43
N GLU A 151 -7.06 7.90 -19.39
CA GLU A 151 -8.12 8.25 -18.44
C GLU A 151 -8.12 7.37 -17.17
N MET A 152 -7.15 6.45 -17.03
CA MET A 152 -7.06 5.56 -15.88
C MET A 152 -7.03 6.37 -14.58
N ASP A 153 -7.94 6.04 -13.68
CA ASP A 153 -8.16 6.69 -12.39
C ASP A 153 -7.77 5.76 -11.24
N THR A 154 -8.15 4.49 -11.31
CA THR A 154 -7.97 3.52 -10.24
C THR A 154 -7.45 2.17 -10.73
N ILE A 155 -6.41 1.65 -10.07
CA ILE A 155 -5.90 0.29 -10.28
C ILE A 155 -5.93 -0.46 -8.94
N THR A 156 -6.50 -1.67 -8.96
CA THR A 156 -6.50 -2.61 -7.83
C THR A 156 -5.97 -3.96 -8.27
N MET A 157 -4.88 -4.40 -7.63
CA MET A 157 -4.24 -5.70 -7.89
C MET A 157 -3.91 -6.47 -6.59
N SER A 158 -4.45 -6.02 -5.46
CA SER A 158 -4.12 -6.53 -4.13
C SER A 158 -4.36 -8.05 -3.99
N GLY A 159 -3.56 -8.71 -3.15
CA GLY A 159 -3.63 -10.17 -2.90
C GLY A 159 -2.89 -11.03 -3.94
N ASN A 160 -2.28 -10.41 -4.94
CA ASN A 160 -1.57 -11.08 -6.04
C ASN A 160 -0.07 -10.81 -5.97
N ASN A 161 0.76 -11.82 -6.16
CA ASN A 161 2.21 -11.64 -6.18
C ASN A 161 2.64 -10.78 -7.38
N LEU A 162 3.33 -9.66 -7.15
CA LEU A 162 3.82 -8.81 -8.22
C LEU A 162 4.94 -9.53 -9.00
N ILE A 163 4.88 -9.47 -10.33
CA ILE A 163 5.97 -9.88 -11.22
C ILE A 163 6.75 -8.63 -11.61
N GLY A 164 8.01 -8.54 -11.20
CA GLY A 164 8.87 -7.42 -11.53
C GLY A 164 8.63 -6.23 -10.60
N SER A 165 8.57 -5.03 -11.14
CA SER A 165 8.49 -3.80 -10.34
C SER A 165 7.27 -2.96 -10.73
N ILE A 166 6.84 -2.08 -9.84
CA ILE A 166 5.88 -1.04 -10.18
C ILE A 166 6.58 -0.06 -11.12
N PRO A 167 6.05 0.21 -12.33
CA PRO A 167 6.68 1.15 -13.23
C PRO A 167 6.50 2.59 -12.72
N ASP A 168 7.49 3.45 -13.00
CA ASP A 168 7.27 4.90 -12.96
C ASP A 168 6.39 5.27 -14.16
N PHE A 169 5.08 5.26 -13.94
CA PHE A 169 4.08 5.37 -14.99
C PHE A 169 4.31 6.62 -15.85
N THR A 170 4.15 6.49 -17.16
CA THR A 170 4.28 7.60 -18.12
C THR A 170 3.01 7.88 -18.91
N GLY A 171 2.06 6.93 -18.94
CA GLY A 171 0.85 7.00 -19.77
C GLY A 171 -0.47 7.20 -19.01
N MET A 172 -0.46 7.28 -17.68
CA MET A 172 -1.67 7.38 -16.85
C MET A 172 -1.68 8.67 -16.00
N PRO A 173 -1.69 9.87 -16.62
CA PRO A 173 -1.57 11.14 -15.90
C PRO A 173 -2.75 11.45 -14.98
N ALA A 174 -3.88 10.74 -15.16
CA ALA A 174 -5.11 10.90 -14.40
C ALA A 174 -5.21 10.00 -13.16
N LEU A 175 -4.23 9.13 -12.91
CA LEU A 175 -4.29 8.12 -11.84
C LEU A 175 -4.42 8.79 -10.47
N LYS A 176 -5.41 8.35 -9.70
CA LYS A 176 -5.74 8.86 -8.35
C LYS A 176 -5.60 7.81 -7.26
N GLN A 177 -5.87 6.55 -7.57
CA GLN A 177 -5.88 5.49 -6.56
C GLN A 177 -5.09 4.28 -7.05
N LEU A 178 -4.19 3.79 -6.19
CA LEU A 178 -3.36 2.62 -6.47
C LEU A 178 -3.39 1.68 -5.25
N TYR A 179 -4.03 0.52 -5.42
CA TYR A 179 -4.22 -0.49 -4.38
C TYR A 179 -3.38 -1.74 -4.66
N MET A 180 -2.25 -1.84 -3.98
CA MET A 180 -1.20 -2.84 -4.19
C MET A 180 -0.85 -3.57 -2.89
N SER A 181 -1.85 -3.80 -2.03
CA SER A 181 -1.69 -4.52 -0.77
C SER A 181 -1.41 -6.00 -0.99
N GLU A 182 -0.58 -6.61 -0.13
CA GLU A 182 -0.27 -8.04 -0.14
C GLU A 182 0.19 -8.54 -1.52
N MET A 183 1.29 -7.95 -2.03
CA MET A 183 1.85 -8.30 -3.34
C MET A 183 3.32 -8.71 -3.29
N LEU A 184 3.89 -8.91 -2.09
CA LEU A 184 5.31 -9.21 -1.83
C LEU A 184 6.30 -8.12 -2.28
N ILE A 185 5.83 -6.88 -2.47
CA ILE A 185 6.65 -5.77 -2.98
C ILE A 185 7.81 -5.45 -2.04
N THR A 186 9.02 -5.34 -2.58
CA THR A 186 10.20 -4.84 -1.87
C THR A 186 10.54 -3.39 -2.27
N SER A 187 11.35 -2.70 -1.48
CA SER A 187 11.63 -1.26 -1.68
C SER A 187 12.27 -0.93 -3.04
N ASP A 188 13.04 -1.86 -3.62
CA ASP A 188 13.67 -1.70 -4.94
C ASP A 188 12.69 -1.82 -6.11
N GLU A 189 11.49 -2.32 -5.85
CA GLU A 189 10.41 -2.47 -6.83
C GLU A 189 9.43 -1.29 -6.82
N LEU A 190 9.60 -0.34 -5.89
CA LEU A 190 8.75 0.84 -5.72
C LEU A 190 9.50 2.12 -6.14
N PRO A 191 9.09 2.78 -7.24
CA PRO A 191 9.73 4.02 -7.69
C PRO A 191 9.26 5.22 -6.87
N ASN A 192 10.05 6.30 -6.92
CA ASN A 192 9.54 7.64 -6.63
C ASN A 192 8.79 8.15 -7.87
N PHE A 193 7.46 8.03 -7.85
CA PHE A 193 6.61 8.31 -9.00
C PHE A 193 6.77 9.75 -9.50
N ASN A 194 7.06 9.95 -10.79
CA ASN A 194 7.29 11.28 -11.38
C ASN A 194 6.06 11.84 -12.11
N ASN A 195 5.21 10.99 -12.70
CA ASN A 195 4.22 11.43 -13.70
C ASN A 195 2.75 11.11 -13.35
N ILE A 196 2.44 10.81 -12.09
CA ILE A 196 1.07 10.62 -11.58
C ILE A 196 0.71 11.67 -10.52
N PRO A 197 0.75 12.98 -10.86
CA PRO A 197 0.65 14.07 -9.89
C PRO A 197 -0.72 14.18 -9.20
N LEU A 198 -1.71 13.43 -9.65
CA LEU A 198 -3.07 13.41 -9.12
C LEU A 198 -3.31 12.26 -8.13
N LEU A 199 -2.29 11.47 -7.78
CA LEU A 199 -2.43 10.38 -6.81
C LEU A 199 -2.92 10.92 -5.45
N ILE A 200 -3.99 10.31 -4.93
CA ILE A 200 -4.68 10.65 -3.67
C ILE A 200 -4.51 9.50 -2.67
N THR A 201 -4.64 8.27 -3.13
CA THR A 201 -4.60 7.06 -2.31
C THR A 201 -3.51 6.13 -2.80
N LEU A 202 -2.61 5.75 -1.89
CA LEU A 202 -1.60 4.72 -2.12
C LEU A 202 -1.68 3.71 -0.99
N ASP A 203 -2.14 2.50 -1.31
CA ASP A 203 -2.14 1.36 -0.39
C ASP A 203 -1.06 0.38 -0.81
N LEU A 204 -0.04 0.26 0.04
CA LEU A 204 1.09 -0.65 -0.08
C LEU A 204 1.20 -1.54 1.17
N SER A 205 0.09 -1.76 1.87
CA SER A 205 0.08 -2.56 3.08
C SER A 205 0.40 -4.04 2.82
N SER A 206 0.79 -4.76 3.87
CA SER A 206 1.12 -6.20 3.81
C SER A 206 2.19 -6.56 2.76
N ASN A 207 3.19 -5.69 2.56
CA ASN A 207 4.32 -5.91 1.67
C ASN A 207 5.62 -6.12 2.46
N GLN A 208 6.77 -6.11 1.78
CA GLN A 208 8.09 -6.32 2.38
C GLN A 208 8.96 -5.07 2.27
N LEU A 209 8.35 -3.88 2.33
CA LEU A 209 9.07 -2.61 2.23
C LEU A 209 9.95 -2.40 3.46
N THR A 210 11.25 -2.22 3.23
CA THR A 210 12.23 -1.89 4.26
C THR A 210 12.52 -0.38 4.34
N THR A 211 12.19 0.34 3.27
CA THR A 211 12.27 1.79 3.14
C THR A 211 11.11 2.27 2.26
N ILE A 212 10.81 3.57 2.35
CA ILE A 212 9.82 4.24 1.50
C ILE A 212 10.45 5.47 0.85
N PRO A 213 10.16 5.79 -0.43
CA PRO A 213 10.66 7.00 -1.06
C PRO A 213 10.17 8.28 -0.36
N ASP A 214 11.01 9.31 -0.34
CA ASP A 214 10.54 10.68 -0.07
C ASP A 214 9.83 11.19 -1.32
N PHE A 215 8.53 10.91 -1.42
CA PHE A 215 7.72 11.18 -2.59
C PHE A 215 7.72 12.66 -2.97
N GLN A 216 8.31 12.99 -4.13
CA GLN A 216 8.51 14.39 -4.55
C GLN A 216 7.41 14.93 -5.46
N ASN A 217 6.68 14.06 -6.17
CA ASN A 217 5.82 14.50 -7.28
C ASN A 217 4.35 14.07 -7.15
N ILE A 218 3.93 13.60 -5.97
CA ILE A 218 2.54 13.27 -5.65
C ILE A 218 1.99 14.13 -4.50
N PRO A 219 2.02 15.47 -4.60
CA PRO A 219 1.63 16.38 -3.51
C PRO A 219 0.14 16.35 -3.16
N ASN A 220 -0.67 15.61 -3.92
CA ASN A 220 -2.09 15.43 -3.68
C ASN A 220 -2.42 14.21 -2.82
N LEU A 221 -1.43 13.42 -2.42
CA LEU A 221 -1.63 12.23 -1.61
C LEU A 221 -2.26 12.61 -0.26
N THR A 222 -3.39 11.99 0.07
CA THR A 222 -4.11 12.18 1.33
C THR A 222 -4.03 10.94 2.21
N PHE A 223 -3.98 9.76 1.60
CA PHE A 223 -3.95 8.48 2.30
C PHE A 223 -2.74 7.65 1.85
N LEU A 224 -1.89 7.30 2.81
CA LEU A 224 -0.74 6.42 2.61
C LEU A 224 -0.80 5.27 3.61
N ASP A 225 -1.10 4.07 3.13
CA ASP A 225 -1.11 2.86 3.95
C ASP A 225 0.15 2.02 3.71
N LEU A 226 0.93 1.86 4.77
CA LEU A 226 2.16 1.07 4.82
C LEU A 226 2.10 0.05 5.96
N ASN A 227 0.90 -0.29 6.46
CA ASN A 227 0.77 -1.25 7.54
C ASN A 227 1.32 -2.63 7.15
N ALA A 228 1.80 -3.40 8.12
CA ALA A 228 2.34 -4.74 7.89
C ALA A 228 3.48 -4.76 6.85
N ASN A 229 4.46 -3.86 7.01
CA ASN A 229 5.70 -3.83 6.25
C ASN A 229 6.91 -4.07 7.16
N LEU A 230 8.13 -3.86 6.65
CA LEU A 230 9.38 -4.07 7.36
C LEU A 230 10.13 -2.76 7.63
N LEU A 231 9.42 -1.62 7.67
CA LEU A 231 10.03 -0.30 7.80
C LEU A 231 10.69 -0.14 9.16
N THR A 232 11.92 0.37 9.17
CA THR A 232 12.64 0.73 10.40
C THR A 232 12.60 2.23 10.69
N ASN A 233 12.30 3.04 9.67
CA ASN A 233 12.00 4.47 9.75
C ASN A 233 11.32 4.91 8.43
N THR A 234 10.94 6.18 8.34
CA THR A 234 10.51 6.82 7.09
C THR A 234 11.32 8.09 6.84
N PRO A 235 11.30 8.65 5.63
CA PRO A 235 11.75 10.03 5.41
C PRO A 235 10.91 11.01 6.24
N ASP A 236 11.49 12.17 6.54
CA ASP A 236 10.70 13.36 6.86
C ASP A 236 10.13 13.86 5.53
N PHE A 237 8.91 13.43 5.20
CA PHE A 237 8.32 13.67 3.88
C PHE A 237 8.29 15.16 3.54
N GLN A 238 8.99 15.55 2.48
CA GLN A 238 9.18 16.98 2.17
C GLN A 238 8.03 17.57 1.34
N ASN A 239 7.27 16.75 0.63
CA ASN A 239 6.24 17.23 -0.31
C ASN A 239 4.92 16.46 -0.24
N LEU A 240 4.46 16.13 0.97
CA LEU A 240 3.13 15.54 1.21
C LEU A 240 2.21 16.49 2.02
N PRO A 241 1.95 17.73 1.54
CA PRO A 241 1.26 18.74 2.33
C PRO A 241 -0.22 18.43 2.60
N LYS A 242 -0.81 17.47 1.86
CA LYS A 242 -2.22 17.07 1.98
C LYS A 242 -2.43 15.72 2.67
N LEU A 243 -1.36 15.07 3.14
CA LEU A 243 -1.46 13.77 3.80
C LEU A 243 -2.25 13.92 5.10
N THR A 244 -3.39 13.26 5.20
CA THR A 244 -4.27 13.24 6.37
C THR A 244 -4.09 11.95 7.16
N ASP A 245 -3.89 10.84 6.47
CA ASP A 245 -3.85 9.51 7.06
C ASP A 245 -2.55 8.80 6.67
N LEU A 246 -1.72 8.50 7.67
CA LEU A 246 -0.50 7.71 7.54
C LEU A 246 -0.58 6.49 8.45
N ASN A 247 -0.66 5.31 7.84
CA ASN A 247 -0.75 4.05 8.59
C ASN A 247 0.59 3.30 8.55
N LEU A 248 1.29 3.24 9.69
CA LEU A 248 2.56 2.53 9.87
C LEU A 248 2.43 1.36 10.86
N ARG A 249 1.21 0.91 11.14
CA ARG A 249 0.94 -0.19 12.07
C ARG A 249 1.67 -1.48 11.64
N HIS A 250 2.14 -2.30 12.60
CA HIS A 250 2.89 -3.53 12.30
C HIS A 250 4.09 -3.28 11.37
N ASN A 251 5.03 -2.45 11.83
CA ASN A 251 6.33 -2.25 11.20
C ASN A 251 7.45 -2.53 12.23
N ASN A 252 8.71 -2.29 11.84
CA ASN A 252 9.89 -2.48 12.68
C ASN A 252 10.45 -1.14 13.18
N LEU A 253 9.59 -0.14 13.45
CA LEU A 253 10.05 1.16 13.96
C LEU A 253 10.57 0.98 15.39
N THR A 254 11.87 1.12 15.60
CA THR A 254 12.52 0.77 16.88
C THR A 254 13.13 1.99 17.58
N GLY A 255 12.87 2.12 18.89
CA GLY A 255 13.38 3.22 19.71
C GLY A 255 12.71 4.54 19.36
N THR A 256 13.32 5.32 18.47
CA THR A 256 12.78 6.61 17.98
C THR A 256 12.58 6.56 16.48
N MET A 257 11.54 7.24 15.97
CA MET A 257 11.35 7.46 14.54
C MET A 257 11.53 8.94 14.17
N VAL A 258 11.44 9.25 12.87
CA VAL A 258 11.44 10.63 12.38
C VAL A 258 10.37 11.48 13.07
N ASN A 259 10.74 12.70 13.46
CA ASN A 259 9.81 13.68 14.00
C ASN A 259 9.38 14.63 12.86
N TYR A 260 8.26 14.29 12.20
CA TYR A 260 7.82 14.96 10.96
C TYR A 260 7.74 16.47 11.11
N THR A 261 8.24 17.20 10.12
CA THR A 261 8.26 18.68 10.15
C THR A 261 7.33 19.31 9.11
N ASN A 262 6.92 18.56 8.07
CA ASN A 262 6.19 19.08 6.92
C ASN A 262 4.91 18.29 6.57
N LEU A 263 4.17 17.82 7.58
CA LEU A 263 2.86 17.17 7.40
C LEU A 263 1.72 18.01 8.02
N PRO A 264 1.42 19.21 7.48
CA PRO A 264 0.50 20.16 8.11
C PRO A 264 -0.98 19.74 8.09
N SER A 265 -1.34 18.73 7.30
CA SER A 265 -2.72 18.22 7.20
C SER A 265 -2.90 16.88 7.91
N LEU A 266 -1.90 16.37 8.63
CA LEU A 266 -1.96 15.07 9.25
C LEU A 266 -3.04 15.07 10.35
N GLU A 267 -3.95 14.10 10.27
CA GLU A 267 -5.04 13.90 11.22
C GLU A 267 -4.89 12.57 11.96
N SER A 268 -4.28 11.57 11.32
CA SER A 268 -4.12 10.21 11.85
C SER A 268 -2.76 9.64 11.49
N LEU A 269 -1.98 9.29 12.52
CA LEU A 269 -0.73 8.57 12.43
C LEU A 269 -0.82 7.27 13.25
N ASN A 270 -1.03 6.14 12.58
CA ASN A 270 -1.14 4.86 13.27
C ASN A 270 0.25 4.22 13.46
N LEU A 271 0.70 4.11 14.71
CA LEU A 271 1.99 3.52 15.10
C LEU A 271 1.82 2.24 15.93
N ASP A 272 0.61 1.71 16.00
CA ASP A 272 0.26 0.51 16.78
C ASP A 272 1.13 -0.70 16.35
N TYR A 273 1.50 -1.56 17.29
CA TYR A 273 2.37 -2.71 17.04
C TYR A 273 3.69 -2.35 16.33
N ASN A 274 4.45 -1.42 16.91
CA ASN A 274 5.85 -1.17 16.57
C ASN A 274 6.75 -1.41 17.80
N PHE A 275 7.99 -0.91 17.76
CA PHE A 275 9.00 -1.06 18.82
C PHE A 275 9.52 0.28 19.40
N LEU A 276 8.68 1.31 19.43
CA LEU A 276 9.06 2.67 19.83
C LEU A 276 9.14 2.85 21.35
N THR A 277 10.17 3.53 21.83
CA THR A 277 10.34 3.96 23.23
C THR A 277 10.00 5.44 23.42
N GLU A 278 9.87 6.20 22.33
CA GLU A 278 9.45 7.61 22.31
C GLU A 278 8.68 7.92 21.01
N LEU A 279 7.58 8.66 21.14
CA LEU A 279 6.72 9.09 20.04
C LEU A 279 7.19 10.43 19.44
N PRO A 280 6.99 10.67 18.13
CA PRO A 280 7.37 11.92 17.48
C PRO A 280 6.52 13.10 17.97
N SER A 281 7.15 14.01 18.72
CA SER A 281 6.45 15.07 19.45
C SER A 281 5.71 16.11 18.60
N ASN A 282 6.14 16.37 17.36
CA ASN A 282 5.50 17.37 16.50
C ASN A 282 4.09 16.99 16.05
N VAL A 283 3.75 15.69 16.11
CA VAL A 283 2.50 15.11 15.59
C VAL A 283 1.80 14.25 16.64
N LEU A 284 2.16 14.42 17.92
CA LEU A 284 1.71 13.56 19.02
C LEU A 284 0.17 13.49 19.12
N ASP A 285 -0.52 14.58 18.82
CA ASP A 285 -1.99 14.69 18.82
C ASP A 285 -2.70 13.89 17.71
N THR A 286 -1.96 13.44 16.70
CA THR A 286 -2.48 12.61 15.59
C THR A 286 -2.29 11.12 15.82
N ILE A 287 -1.55 10.72 16.86
CA ILE A 287 -1.06 9.35 16.98
C ILE A 287 -2.14 8.41 17.50
N TYR A 288 -2.21 7.22 16.89
CA TYR A 288 -2.91 6.06 17.44
C TYR A 288 -1.90 4.97 17.84
N VAL A 289 -1.87 4.62 19.13
CA VAL A 289 -1.14 3.49 19.71
C VAL A 289 -1.99 2.89 20.83
N GLN A 290 -2.14 1.57 20.83
CA GLN A 290 -2.74 0.82 21.94
C GLN A 290 -1.89 -0.37 22.38
N SER A 291 -1.07 -0.91 21.47
CA SER A 291 -0.05 -1.92 21.75
C SER A 291 1.30 -1.48 21.21
N GLN A 292 2.35 -1.75 21.97
CA GLN A 292 3.73 -1.42 21.62
C GLN A 292 4.67 -2.38 22.33
N ASN A 293 5.79 -2.73 21.71
CA ASN A 293 6.84 -3.48 22.38
C ASN A 293 8.13 -2.67 22.38
N GLY A 294 9.16 -3.12 23.08
CA GLY A 294 10.45 -2.46 23.02
C GLY A 294 11.50 -3.12 23.91
N GLU A 295 12.75 -2.76 23.67
CA GLU A 295 13.88 -3.17 24.50
C GLU A 295 14.54 -1.90 25.06
N LEU A 296 14.80 -1.87 26.35
CA LEU A 296 15.48 -0.78 27.05
C LEU A 296 16.95 -1.14 27.31
N PRO A 297 17.82 -0.16 27.62
CA PRO A 297 19.23 -0.43 27.87
C PRO A 297 19.46 -1.37 29.07
N ASP A 298 20.38 -2.31 28.90
CA ASP A 298 20.84 -3.19 30.00
C ASP A 298 21.40 -2.37 31.17
N GLN A 299 21.17 -2.84 32.40
CA GLN A 299 21.66 -2.19 33.62
C GLN A 299 22.47 -3.14 34.51
N THR A 300 23.37 -2.57 35.30
CA THR A 300 24.06 -3.29 36.37
C THR A 300 23.85 -2.55 37.69
N ILE A 301 23.33 -3.26 38.69
CA ILE A 301 23.02 -2.73 40.03
C ILE A 301 23.66 -3.62 41.11
N ASN A 302 23.75 -3.13 42.35
CA ASN A 302 24.20 -3.98 43.46
C ASN A 302 23.01 -4.67 44.10
N GLN A 303 23.25 -5.83 44.73
CA GLN A 303 22.25 -6.44 45.61
C GLN A 303 21.72 -5.42 46.64
N GLY A 304 20.40 -5.26 46.70
CA GLY A 304 19.73 -4.30 47.57
C GLY A 304 19.24 -3.03 46.88
N ASP A 305 19.69 -2.75 45.65
CA ASP A 305 19.28 -1.58 44.88
C ASP A 305 17.93 -1.81 44.16
N THR A 306 17.17 -0.73 43.96
CA THR A 306 16.02 -0.70 43.01
C THR A 306 16.50 -0.36 41.60
N CYS A 307 15.76 -0.76 40.57
CA CYS A 307 16.07 -0.43 39.18
C CYS A 307 15.14 0.67 38.67
N THR A 308 15.68 1.68 37.98
CA THR A 308 14.90 2.80 37.42
C THR A 308 15.15 2.90 35.93
N ILE A 309 14.10 3.17 35.17
CA ILE A 309 14.13 3.29 33.70
C ILE A 309 13.52 4.62 33.25
N ASP A 310 14.01 5.10 32.10
CA ASP A 310 13.37 6.14 31.31
C ASP A 310 12.41 5.46 30.31
N LEU A 311 11.17 5.94 30.21
CA LEU A 311 10.19 5.42 29.25
C LEU A 311 9.31 6.55 28.68
N PRO A 312 9.85 7.42 27.81
CA PRO A 312 9.16 8.63 27.33
C PRO A 312 7.76 8.36 26.77
N ILE A 313 7.60 7.29 25.98
CA ILE A 313 6.31 6.91 25.40
C ILE A 313 5.20 6.71 26.43
N TYR A 314 5.49 6.19 27.62
CA TYR A 314 4.48 6.06 28.68
C TYR A 314 3.92 7.43 29.08
N PHE A 315 4.81 8.39 29.37
CA PHE A 315 4.42 9.74 29.78
C PHE A 315 3.72 10.49 28.65
N GLN A 316 4.16 10.31 27.40
CA GLN A 316 3.51 10.89 26.23
C GLN A 316 2.08 10.35 26.02
N MET A 317 1.86 9.06 26.26
CA MET A 317 0.53 8.45 26.18
C MET A 317 -0.37 8.83 27.36
N GLU A 318 0.20 9.01 28.56
CA GLU A 318 -0.53 9.49 29.75
C GLU A 318 -1.00 10.94 29.55
N GLU A 319 -0.08 11.84 29.18
CA GLU A 319 -0.37 13.28 29.10
C GLU A 319 -1.40 13.63 28.01
N THR A 320 -1.48 12.78 26.98
CA THR A 320 -2.42 12.92 25.85
C THR A 320 -3.68 12.06 26.00
N ASN A 321 -3.89 11.39 27.14
CA ASN A 321 -5.05 10.56 27.44
C ASN A 321 -5.25 9.38 26.45
N MET A 322 -4.15 8.78 25.98
CA MET A 322 -4.19 7.60 25.10
C MET A 322 -4.36 6.28 25.87
N LEU A 323 -4.07 6.27 27.17
CA LEU A 323 -4.16 5.10 28.03
C LEU A 323 -5.62 4.68 28.29
N VAL A 324 -5.92 3.40 28.12
CA VAL A 324 -7.21 2.79 28.47
C VAL A 324 -7.25 2.22 29.88
N SER A 325 -6.09 2.02 30.49
CA SER A 325 -5.93 1.58 31.89
C SER A 325 -4.74 2.28 32.54
N PRO A 326 -4.86 2.71 33.81
CA PRO A 326 -3.82 3.49 34.50
C PRO A 326 -2.69 2.63 35.08
N GLU A 327 -2.87 1.32 35.20
CA GLU A 327 -1.92 0.45 35.89
C GLU A 327 -0.61 0.28 35.11
N VAL A 328 0.51 0.43 35.83
CA VAL A 328 1.86 0.06 35.39
C VAL A 328 2.34 -1.10 36.24
N THR A 329 2.74 -2.19 35.61
CA THR A 329 3.23 -3.40 36.26
C THR A 329 4.66 -3.67 35.87
N GLY A 330 5.45 -4.22 36.79
CA GLY A 330 6.80 -4.69 36.52
C GLY A 330 6.96 -6.12 36.97
N GLU A 331 7.73 -6.89 36.23
CA GLU A 331 7.97 -8.30 36.50
C GLU A 331 9.39 -8.69 36.08
N TYR A 332 9.83 -9.87 36.52
CA TYR A 332 10.99 -10.52 35.94
C TYR A 332 10.65 -11.93 35.47
N ILE A 333 11.36 -12.35 34.43
CA ILE A 333 11.05 -13.55 33.66
C ILE A 333 12.14 -14.61 33.94
N GLY A 334 11.82 -15.54 34.85
CA GLY A 334 12.67 -16.71 35.18
C GLY A 334 12.03 -18.03 34.74
N ILE A 335 12.12 -19.08 35.60
CA ILE A 335 11.34 -20.34 35.41
C ILE A 335 9.83 -20.07 35.48
N SER A 336 9.45 -19.08 36.29
CA SER A 336 8.13 -18.50 36.37
C SER A 336 8.25 -16.99 36.27
N VAL A 337 7.19 -16.33 35.79
CA VAL A 337 7.06 -14.87 35.86
C VAL A 337 6.73 -14.46 37.29
N ILE A 338 7.46 -13.49 37.84
CA ILE A 338 7.26 -12.98 39.20
C ILE A 338 7.08 -11.46 39.15
N GLN A 339 5.95 -11.00 39.69
CA GLN A 339 5.61 -9.59 39.79
C GLN A 339 6.51 -8.89 40.82
N LEU A 340 6.93 -7.66 40.49
CA LEU A 340 7.72 -6.78 41.34
C LEU A 340 6.95 -5.48 41.62
N PRO A 341 7.02 -4.92 42.84
CA PRO A 341 6.46 -3.61 43.11
C PRO A 341 7.04 -2.58 42.12
N THR A 342 6.17 -1.79 41.51
CA THR A 342 6.54 -0.83 40.47
C THR A 342 5.87 0.50 40.74
N THR A 343 6.63 1.59 40.64
CA THR A 343 6.15 2.95 40.93
C THR A 343 6.54 3.90 39.82
N VAL A 344 5.60 4.75 39.43
CA VAL A 344 5.82 5.85 38.48
C VAL A 344 6.24 7.11 39.25
N ASN A 345 7.29 7.77 38.77
CA ASN A 345 7.76 9.05 39.28
C ASN A 345 7.46 10.16 38.26
N GLU A 346 6.33 10.84 38.44
CA GLU A 346 5.84 11.89 37.53
C GLU A 346 6.74 13.14 37.49
N GLU A 347 7.43 13.48 38.58
CA GLU A 347 8.30 14.68 38.56
C GLU A 347 9.61 14.44 37.79
N GLY A 348 10.07 13.19 37.75
CA GLY A 348 11.31 12.79 37.08
C GLY A 348 11.11 12.15 35.72
N ASN A 349 9.87 11.88 35.29
CA ASN A 349 9.53 11.06 34.13
C ASN A 349 10.26 9.71 34.11
N THR A 350 10.26 9.01 35.26
CA THR A 350 10.88 7.68 35.38
C THR A 350 9.93 6.64 35.97
N ILE A 351 10.22 5.36 35.71
CA ILE A 351 9.54 4.22 36.35
C ILE A 351 10.58 3.45 37.15
N THR A 352 10.25 3.12 38.41
CA THR A 352 11.12 2.35 39.30
C THR A 352 10.50 1.00 39.61
N VAL A 353 11.26 -0.08 39.40
CA VAL A 353 10.93 -1.46 39.76
C VAL A 353 11.74 -1.85 41.00
N ASP A 354 11.06 -2.34 42.04
CA ASP A 354 11.70 -2.76 43.29
C ASP A 354 12.38 -4.12 43.13
N THR A 355 13.65 -4.07 42.74
CA THR A 355 14.57 -5.22 42.63
C THR A 355 15.36 -5.51 43.89
N SER A 356 15.13 -4.78 44.99
CA SER A 356 16.02 -4.77 46.16
C SER A 356 16.13 -6.14 46.86
N ALA A 357 15.10 -6.97 46.75
CA ALA A 357 15.04 -8.29 47.36
C ALA A 357 15.68 -9.40 46.51
N LEU A 358 16.07 -9.11 45.26
CA LEU A 358 16.64 -10.11 44.36
C LEU A 358 18.10 -10.44 44.75
N SER A 359 18.47 -11.71 44.62
CA SER A 359 19.86 -12.16 44.84
C SER A 359 20.75 -11.83 43.64
N PRO A 360 22.08 -11.81 43.78
CA PRO A 360 22.99 -11.63 42.66
C PRO A 360 22.73 -12.62 41.51
N GLY A 361 22.81 -12.14 40.27
CA GLY A 361 22.50 -12.91 39.06
C GLY A 361 22.07 -12.04 37.88
N GLU A 362 21.75 -12.70 36.77
CA GLU A 362 21.20 -12.07 35.56
C GLU A 362 19.68 -12.23 35.53
N TYR A 363 18.97 -11.13 35.29
CA TYR A 363 17.51 -11.09 35.24
C TYR A 363 17.04 -10.42 33.95
N LYS A 364 16.00 -10.98 33.34
CA LYS A 364 15.22 -10.29 32.31
C LYS A 364 14.02 -9.63 32.99
N LEU A 365 13.96 -8.30 32.99
CA LEU A 365 12.85 -7.53 33.52
C LEU A 365 11.92 -7.10 32.38
N ASP A 366 10.65 -6.90 32.72
CA ASP A 366 9.63 -6.27 31.88
C ASP A 366 8.91 -5.18 32.69
N VAL A 367 8.56 -4.09 32.02
CA VAL A 367 7.52 -3.15 32.46
C VAL A 367 6.42 -3.11 31.42
N SER A 368 5.19 -3.33 31.88
CA SER A 368 3.99 -3.34 31.06
C SER A 368 2.94 -2.36 31.56
N TYR A 369 2.25 -1.69 30.63
CA TYR A 369 1.15 -0.76 30.91
C TYR A 369 0.11 -0.80 29.78
N ASN A 370 -0.97 -0.03 29.92
CA ASN A 370 -2.09 0.00 28.97
C ASN A 370 -2.74 -1.38 28.75
N HIS A 371 -2.75 -2.22 29.79
CA HIS A 371 -3.32 -3.56 29.74
C HIS A 371 -4.79 -3.51 29.33
N ASN A 372 -5.13 -4.15 28.22
CA ASN A 372 -6.50 -4.30 27.74
C ASN A 372 -6.84 -5.79 27.56
N TYR A 373 -7.29 -6.44 28.64
CA TYR A 373 -7.61 -7.86 28.64
C TYR A 373 -8.77 -8.25 27.70
N ALA A 374 -9.61 -7.30 27.29
CA ALA A 374 -10.71 -7.57 26.36
C ALA A 374 -10.22 -7.73 24.92
N THR A 375 -9.19 -6.98 24.53
CA THR A 375 -8.62 -7.00 23.18
C THR A 375 -7.28 -7.74 23.08
N GLY A 376 -6.63 -7.98 24.22
CA GLY A 376 -5.26 -8.50 24.31
C GLY A 376 -4.17 -7.44 24.08
N GLY A 377 -4.54 -6.15 23.99
CA GLY A 377 -3.59 -5.06 23.79
C GLY A 377 -2.76 -4.76 25.04
N VAL A 378 -1.48 -4.44 24.86
CA VAL A 378 -0.54 -4.11 25.92
C VAL A 378 0.67 -3.35 25.36
N CYS A 379 1.21 -2.42 26.16
CA CYS A 379 2.52 -1.83 25.92
C CYS A 379 3.53 -2.49 26.87
N SER A 380 4.58 -3.15 26.36
CA SER A 380 5.51 -3.98 27.15
C SER A 380 6.97 -3.73 26.73
N TYR A 381 7.85 -3.55 27.71
CA TYR A 381 9.25 -3.15 27.48
C TYR A 381 10.19 -4.00 28.33
N ASP A 382 11.07 -4.72 27.64
CA ASP A 382 12.02 -5.67 28.23
C ASP A 382 13.42 -5.04 28.40
N TRP A 383 14.21 -5.49 29.39
CA TRP A 383 15.66 -5.26 29.44
C TRP A 383 16.37 -6.26 30.35
N ASN A 384 17.69 -6.39 30.22
CA ASN A 384 18.48 -7.22 31.13
C ASN A 384 19.06 -6.41 32.29
N VAL A 385 19.07 -7.02 33.48
CA VAL A 385 19.69 -6.47 34.68
C VAL A 385 20.65 -7.48 35.28
N THR A 386 21.91 -7.07 35.43
CA THR A 386 22.93 -7.78 36.21
C THR A 386 22.92 -7.25 37.64
N ILE A 387 22.67 -8.12 38.62
CA ILE A 387 22.75 -7.80 40.05
C ILE A 387 24.06 -8.39 40.60
N ASN A 388 24.96 -7.53 41.07
CA ASN A 388 26.25 -7.92 41.67
C ASN A 388 26.14 -8.34 43.14
#